data_AF-U7TXR9-F1
#
_entry.id   AF-U7TXR9-F1
#
_cell.length_a   1.000
_cell.length_b   1.000
_cell.length_c   1.000
_cell.angle_alpha   90.00
_cell.angle_beta   90.00
_cell.angle_gamma   90.00
#
_symmetry.space_group_name_H-M   'P 1'
#
loop_
_entity.id
_entity.type
_entity.pdbx_description
1 polymer ?
#
loop_
_entity_poly.entity_id
_entity_poly.type
_entity_poly.pdbx_seq_one_letter_code
_entity_poly.pdbx_strand_id
1 'polypeptide(L)'
;MIEFFIAKKQMFERKKQSILSIVGVFIGITVLIVSLGVSNGLDKNMINSILSLTSHITIYSPENISDYEEISKEIETIKGVKGVVPTIETQGIVKYEGGIEPYVAGVKVVGYDLEKAVKTMNLDKYIIDGKIDFEDKKGVLIGNELAKATGATVGDKIKLITSEETDLEMNVAGIFQSGFYEYDINMVLIPLTTAQYITYSDNTVGRLSVRLDNPYDAQEIVFDVARKLPETYFIGTWGEQNKALLSALTLEKTIMLVVFSLIAIVAGFLIWITLNTLVREKTKDIGIMRAMGFSKKNIMLIFLIQGIILGIIGIILGIIVSLILLYYIKNYAVDLVSNIYYLKDIPIEISLKEIAIIVGANFIVILISSIFPAYRAARLENVEALRYE
;
A
#
# COMPACT_ATOMS: atom_id res chain seq x y z
N MET A 1 -40.22 -8.05 -19.50
CA MET A 1 -40.01 -7.25 -20.72
C MET A 1 -39.55 -8.15 -21.84
N ILE A 2 -40.20 -8.10 -23.01
CA ILE A 2 -39.95 -8.98 -24.17
C ILE A 2 -38.53 -8.78 -24.71
N GLU A 3 -38.00 -7.56 -24.62
CA GLU A 3 -36.69 -7.14 -25.08
C GLU A 3 -35.56 -7.93 -24.40
N PHE A 4 -35.68 -8.18 -23.09
CA PHE A 4 -34.72 -8.97 -22.33
C PHE A 4 -34.69 -10.44 -22.79
N PHE A 5 -35.85 -11.02 -23.09
CA PHE A 5 -35.93 -12.40 -23.57
C PHE A 5 -35.29 -12.55 -24.95
N ILE A 6 -35.55 -11.59 -25.85
CA ILE A 6 -34.94 -11.56 -27.18
C ILE A 6 -33.43 -11.36 -27.07
N ALA A 7 -32.97 -10.43 -26.24
CA ALA A 7 -31.55 -10.17 -25.99
C ALA A 7 -30.83 -11.44 -25.52
N LYS A 8 -31.36 -12.09 -24.49
CA LYS A 8 -30.81 -13.35 -23.96
C LYS A 8 -30.75 -14.42 -25.05
N LYS A 9 -31.84 -14.66 -25.79
CA LYS A 9 -31.89 -15.69 -26.82
C LYS A 9 -30.83 -15.47 -27.92
N GLN A 10 -30.72 -14.25 -28.45
CA GLN A 10 -29.74 -13.92 -29.50
C GLN A 10 -28.30 -14.13 -29.04
N MET A 11 -27.98 -13.82 -27.78
CA MET A 11 -26.65 -14.07 -27.21
C MET A 11 -26.30 -15.57 -27.14
N PHE A 12 -27.27 -16.41 -26.75
CA PHE A 12 -27.08 -17.87 -26.66
C PHE A 12 -26.94 -18.55 -28.03
N GLU A 13 -27.49 -17.97 -29.09
CA GLU A 13 -27.30 -18.45 -30.47
C GLU A 13 -25.87 -18.20 -30.96
N ARG A 14 -25.18 -17.16 -30.45
CA ARG A 14 -23.81 -16.77 -30.83
C ARG A 14 -22.84 -16.80 -29.64
N LYS A 15 -22.70 -18.00 -29.06
CA LYS A 15 -21.87 -18.24 -27.87
C LYS A 15 -20.43 -17.78 -28.02
N LYS A 16 -19.79 -18.03 -29.17
CA LYS A 16 -18.36 -17.70 -29.38
C LYS A 16 -18.07 -16.19 -29.24
N GLN A 17 -18.87 -15.35 -29.89
CA GLN A 17 -18.70 -13.88 -29.86
C GLN A 17 -19.03 -13.32 -28.46
N SER A 18 -20.10 -13.83 -27.85
CA SER A 18 -20.49 -13.45 -26.48
C SER A 18 -19.40 -13.81 -25.46
N ILE A 19 -18.81 -15.02 -25.57
CA ILE A 19 -17.72 -15.47 -24.70
C ILE A 19 -16.50 -14.57 -24.88
N LEU A 20 -16.13 -14.20 -26.11
CA LEU A 20 -14.97 -13.31 -26.35
C LEU A 20 -15.12 -11.95 -25.67
N SER A 21 -16.31 -11.34 -25.73
CA SER A 21 -16.57 -10.08 -25.02
C SER A 21 -16.52 -10.25 -23.51
N ILE A 22 -17.17 -11.30 -22.99
CA ILE A 22 -17.18 -11.59 -21.56
C ILE A 22 -15.76 -11.78 -21.06
N VAL A 23 -14.93 -12.57 -21.76
CA VAL A 23 -13.53 -12.83 -21.42
C VAL A 23 -12.70 -11.54 -21.44
N GLY A 24 -12.91 -10.65 -22.42
CA GLY A 24 -12.22 -9.37 -22.49
C GLY A 24 -12.46 -8.48 -21.27
N VAL A 25 -13.74 -8.31 -20.90
CA VAL A 25 -14.13 -7.53 -19.70
C VAL A 25 -13.62 -8.21 -18.43
N PHE A 26 -13.83 -9.52 -18.34
CA PHE A 26 -13.40 -10.38 -17.23
C PHE A 26 -11.91 -10.27 -16.94
N ILE A 27 -11.05 -10.41 -17.95
CA ILE A 27 -9.59 -10.32 -17.80
C ILE A 27 -9.21 -8.93 -17.31
N GLY A 28 -9.79 -7.89 -17.92
CA GLY A 28 -9.48 -6.51 -17.54
C GLY A 28 -9.77 -6.22 -16.07
N ILE A 29 -10.96 -6.60 -15.60
CA ILE A 29 -11.36 -6.45 -14.20
C ILE A 29 -10.46 -7.29 -13.27
N THR A 30 -10.16 -8.53 -13.65
CA THR A 30 -9.35 -9.44 -12.84
C THR A 30 -7.95 -8.88 -12.62
N VAL A 31 -7.26 -8.50 -13.70
CA VAL A 31 -5.89 -7.98 -13.66
C VAL A 31 -5.80 -6.75 -12.76
N LEU A 32 -6.78 -5.85 -12.86
CA LEU A 32 -6.77 -4.61 -12.10
C LEU A 32 -7.05 -4.79 -10.62
N ILE A 33 -8.07 -5.58 -10.26
CA ILE A 33 -8.38 -5.84 -8.85
C ILE A 33 -7.24 -6.59 -8.18
N VAL A 34 -6.64 -7.58 -8.87
CA VAL A 34 -5.49 -8.33 -8.32
C VAL A 34 -4.29 -7.40 -8.15
N SER A 35 -3.95 -6.63 -9.18
CA SER A 35 -2.77 -5.75 -9.13
C SER A 35 -2.91 -4.66 -8.06
N LEU A 36 -4.07 -3.99 -7.95
CA LEU A 36 -4.33 -3.01 -6.88
C LEU A 36 -4.35 -3.66 -5.50
N GLY A 37 -4.94 -4.85 -5.36
CA GLY A 37 -5.01 -5.55 -4.08
C GLY A 37 -3.61 -5.87 -3.53
N VAL A 38 -2.70 -6.30 -4.40
CA VAL A 38 -1.30 -6.58 -4.05
C VAL A 38 -0.54 -5.27 -3.81
N SER A 39 -0.61 -4.30 -4.73
CA SER A 39 0.09 -3.01 -4.62
C SER A 39 -0.30 -2.26 -3.34
N ASN A 40 -1.60 -2.10 -3.05
CA ASN A 40 -2.05 -1.47 -1.80
C ASN A 40 -1.58 -2.22 -0.54
N GLY A 41 -1.52 -3.55 -0.61
CA GLY A 41 -0.99 -4.37 0.48
C GLY A 41 0.49 -4.09 0.72
N LEU A 42 1.29 -4.09 -0.35
CA LEU A 42 2.72 -3.79 -0.31
C LEU A 42 2.97 -2.36 0.19
N ASP A 43 2.26 -1.36 -0.34
CA ASP A 43 2.33 0.04 0.09
C ASP A 43 2.08 0.16 1.60
N LYS A 44 0.98 -0.44 2.06
CA LYS A 44 0.56 -0.38 3.47
C LYS A 44 1.58 -1.08 4.36
N ASN A 45 2.08 -2.24 3.94
CA ASN A 45 3.11 -2.96 4.68
C ASN A 45 4.41 -2.14 4.76
N MET A 46 4.86 -1.58 3.64
CA MET A 46 6.06 -0.75 3.60
C MET A 46 5.94 0.48 4.50
N ILE A 47 4.81 1.21 4.43
CA ILE A 47 4.54 2.35 5.31
C ILE A 47 4.55 1.90 6.78
N ASN A 48 3.86 0.81 7.13
CA ASN A 48 3.82 0.30 8.50
C ASN A 48 5.21 -0.12 9.00
N SER A 49 6.02 -0.75 8.15
CA SER A 49 7.39 -1.15 8.49
C SER A 49 8.30 0.05 8.74
N ILE A 50 8.20 1.11 7.92
CA ILE A 50 8.96 2.37 8.15
C ILE A 50 8.51 3.05 9.44
N LEU A 51 7.21 3.01 9.73
CA LEU A 51 6.62 3.60 10.93
C LEU A 51 6.68 2.70 12.17
N SER A 52 7.36 1.55 12.11
CA SER A 52 7.43 0.60 13.23
C SER A 52 8.24 1.15 14.40
N LEU A 53 9.43 1.68 14.11
CA LEU A 53 10.42 2.18 15.07
C LEU A 53 10.69 3.68 14.95
N THR A 54 9.88 4.41 14.17
CA THR A 54 10.07 5.85 13.95
C THR A 54 8.94 6.70 14.52
N SER A 55 9.19 8.01 14.62
CA SER A 55 8.19 8.98 15.04
C SER A 55 7.32 9.43 13.86
N HIS A 56 6.12 9.93 14.17
CA HIS A 56 5.23 10.51 13.17
C HIS A 56 5.49 12.01 12.98
N ILE A 57 5.86 12.69 14.07
CA ILE A 57 6.35 14.07 14.06
C ILE A 57 7.69 14.08 14.82
N THR A 58 8.68 14.73 14.24
CA THR A 58 10.00 14.94 14.85
C THR A 58 10.18 16.42 15.14
N ILE A 59 10.53 16.74 16.38
CA ILE A 59 10.90 18.09 16.81
C ILE A 59 12.39 18.09 17.10
N TYR A 60 13.11 19.08 16.59
CA TYR A 60 14.54 19.22 16.83
C TYR A 60 14.94 20.69 16.84
N SER A 61 16.07 20.99 17.46
CA SER A 61 16.63 22.34 17.54
C SER A 61 18.10 22.29 17.09
N PRO A 62 18.69 23.41 16.60
CA PRO A 62 20.12 23.47 16.31
C PRO A 62 20.98 23.20 17.55
N GLU A 63 20.47 23.58 18.72
CA GLU A 63 21.01 23.24 20.03
C GLU A 63 20.21 22.09 20.66
N ASN A 64 20.85 21.25 21.48
CA ASN A 64 20.15 20.17 22.17
C ASN A 64 19.05 20.72 23.11
N ILE A 65 17.97 19.94 23.23
CA ILE A 65 16.77 20.28 24.00
C ILE A 65 17.02 19.91 25.46
N SER A 66 17.07 20.91 26.35
CA SER A 66 17.34 20.70 27.78
C SER A 66 16.07 20.54 28.62
N ASP A 67 14.98 21.18 28.21
CA ASP A 67 13.64 21.19 28.82
C ASP A 67 12.71 20.12 28.20
N TYR A 68 13.29 19.04 27.68
CA TYR A 68 12.58 18.03 26.90
C TYR A 68 11.47 17.33 27.69
N GLU A 69 11.57 17.22 29.01
CA GLU A 69 10.52 16.62 29.86
C GLU A 69 9.27 17.50 29.96
N GLU A 70 9.43 18.82 30.10
CA GLU A 70 8.33 19.77 30.21
C GLU A 70 7.62 19.88 28.86
N ILE A 71 8.39 20.06 27.79
CA ILE A 71 7.89 20.08 26.42
C ILE A 71 7.14 18.78 26.08
N SER A 72 7.68 17.62 26.46
CA SER A 72 7.02 16.33 26.24
C SER A 72 5.63 16.30 26.87
N LYS A 73 5.51 16.70 28.14
CA LYS A 73 4.21 16.73 28.85
C LYS A 73 3.22 17.67 28.16
N GLU A 74 3.68 18.82 27.68
CA GLU A 74 2.79 19.78 27.04
C GLU A 74 2.25 19.28 25.70
N ILE A 75 3.09 18.60 24.91
CA ILE A 75 2.72 17.99 23.63
C ILE A 75 1.78 16.80 23.85
N GLU A 76 1.99 16.00 24.90
CA GLU A 76 1.14 14.84 25.24
C GLU A 76 -0.32 15.23 25.56
N THR A 77 -0.59 16.50 25.90
CA THR A 77 -1.96 16.98 26.08
C THR A 77 -2.71 17.25 24.78
N ILE A 78 -2.03 17.24 23.63
CA ILE A 78 -2.65 17.46 22.32
C ILE A 78 -3.44 16.21 21.93
N LYS A 79 -4.71 16.40 21.55
CA LYS A 79 -5.58 15.30 21.11
C LYS A 79 -4.98 14.60 19.88
N GLY A 80 -4.87 13.27 19.93
CA GLY A 80 -4.29 12.45 18.87
C GLY A 80 -2.80 12.17 19.03
N VAL A 81 -2.13 12.79 20.02
CA VAL A 81 -0.79 12.41 20.45
C VAL A 81 -0.88 11.22 21.40
N LYS A 82 -0.21 10.13 21.03
CA LYS A 82 -0.12 8.92 21.85
C LYS A 82 0.98 9.03 22.91
N GLY A 83 2.06 9.75 22.60
CA GLY A 83 3.14 10.00 23.54
C GLY A 83 4.38 10.61 22.88
N VAL A 84 5.32 11.08 23.70
CA VAL A 84 6.58 11.67 23.23
C VAL A 84 7.76 10.88 23.78
N VAL A 85 8.69 10.52 22.90
CA VAL A 85 9.94 9.81 23.24
C VAL A 85 11.11 10.76 23.03
N PRO A 86 11.89 11.09 24.08
CA PRO A 86 13.14 11.81 23.93
C PRO A 86 14.17 10.94 23.22
N THR A 87 14.87 11.51 22.24
CA THR A 87 15.71 10.75 21.31
C THR A 87 17.03 11.46 21.02
N ILE A 88 18.12 10.68 20.96
CA ILE A 88 19.39 11.09 20.37
C ILE A 88 19.68 10.19 19.18
N GLU A 89 20.08 10.78 18.07
CA GLU A 89 20.50 10.02 16.88
C GLU A 89 21.92 10.44 16.50
N THR A 90 22.82 9.48 16.38
CA THR A 90 24.18 9.68 15.85
C THR A 90 24.52 8.55 14.88
N GLN A 91 25.69 8.62 14.26
CA GLN A 91 26.24 7.57 13.42
C GLN A 91 27.36 6.86 14.15
N GLY A 92 27.55 5.58 13.85
CA GLY A 92 28.61 4.79 14.44
C GLY A 92 28.98 3.60 13.58
N ILE A 93 29.95 2.84 14.07
CA ILE A 93 30.44 1.61 13.48
C ILE A 93 30.29 0.54 14.56
N VAL A 94 29.60 -0.54 14.21
CA VAL A 94 29.59 -1.77 15.02
C VAL A 94 30.70 -2.67 14.52
N LYS A 95 31.52 -3.14 15.45
CA LYS A 95 32.55 -4.15 15.23
C LYS A 95 32.27 -5.36 16.12
N TYR A 96 32.27 -6.55 15.51
CA TYR A 96 32.11 -7.81 16.21
C TYR A 96 33.24 -8.77 15.84
N GLU A 97 33.92 -9.33 16.85
CA GLU A 97 35.08 -10.22 16.69
C GLU A 97 34.79 -11.66 17.11
N GLY A 98 33.59 -11.97 17.61
CA GLY A 98 33.19 -13.31 18.06
C GLY A 98 32.73 -14.25 16.94
N GLY A 99 32.58 -13.74 15.71
CA GLY A 99 32.19 -14.51 14.53
C GLY A 99 33.36 -15.26 13.87
N ILE A 100 33.09 -15.92 12.74
CA ILE A 100 34.12 -16.64 11.95
C ILE A 100 35.16 -15.66 11.38
N GLU A 101 34.71 -14.47 10.97
CA GLU A 101 35.55 -13.35 10.55
C GLU A 101 35.12 -12.06 11.29
N PRO A 102 36.05 -11.12 11.56
CA PRO A 102 35.70 -9.82 12.12
C PRO A 102 34.74 -9.08 11.19
N TYR A 103 33.56 -8.74 11.70
CA TYR A 103 32.55 -7.99 10.95
C TYR A 103 32.54 -6.52 11.40
N VAL A 104 32.46 -5.61 10.42
CA VAL A 104 32.40 -4.17 10.64
C VAL A 104 31.30 -3.58 9.77
N ALA A 105 30.35 -2.88 10.37
CA ALA A 105 29.29 -2.18 9.64
C ALA A 105 29.05 -0.77 10.20
N GLY A 106 28.78 0.17 9.29
CA GLY A 106 28.26 1.48 9.67
C GLY A 106 26.79 1.33 10.07
N VAL A 107 26.42 1.96 11.19
CA VAL A 107 25.06 1.90 11.74
C VAL A 107 24.58 3.29 12.16
N LYS A 108 23.27 3.50 12.06
CA LYS A 108 22.56 4.57 12.76
C LYS A 108 22.37 4.13 14.21
N VAL A 109 22.90 4.92 15.15
CA VAL A 109 22.73 4.70 16.58
C VAL A 109 21.58 5.57 17.06
N VAL A 110 20.56 4.94 17.63
CA VAL A 110 19.38 5.63 18.15
C VAL A 110 19.25 5.39 19.65
N GLY A 111 19.39 6.45 20.41
CA GLY A 111 19.16 6.47 21.85
C GLY A 111 17.71 6.76 22.18
N TYR A 112 17.02 5.81 22.82
CA TYR A 112 15.65 5.99 23.28
C TYR A 112 15.54 5.91 24.80
N ASP A 113 14.61 6.69 25.34
CA ASP A 113 13.99 6.34 26.62
C ASP A 113 13.21 5.04 26.40
N LEU A 114 13.82 3.91 26.77
CA LEU A 114 13.31 2.57 26.45
C LEU A 114 11.94 2.32 27.10
N GLU A 115 11.69 2.88 28.28
CA GLU A 115 10.40 2.72 28.96
C GLU A 115 9.29 3.47 28.19
N LYS A 116 9.55 4.71 27.78
CA LYS A 116 8.62 5.47 26.94
C LYS A 116 8.47 4.85 25.55
N ALA A 117 9.55 4.34 24.95
CA ALA A 117 9.49 3.68 23.65
C ALA A 117 8.63 2.41 23.69
N VAL A 118 8.73 1.59 24.74
CA VAL A 118 7.84 0.44 24.93
C VAL A 118 6.39 0.88 25.04
N LYS A 119 6.09 1.88 25.88
CA LYS A 119 4.70 2.36 26.09
C LYS A 119 4.08 3.00 24.84
N THR A 120 4.87 3.79 24.09
CA THR A 120 4.35 4.65 23.01
C THR A 120 4.49 4.00 21.63
N MET A 121 5.66 3.41 21.33
CA MET A 121 5.99 2.81 20.04
C MET A 121 5.71 1.29 20.00
N ASN A 122 5.43 0.66 21.15
CA ASN A 122 5.34 -0.79 21.30
C ASN A 122 6.64 -1.51 20.88
N LEU A 123 7.78 -0.96 21.30
CA LEU A 123 9.11 -1.50 20.97
C LEU A 123 9.24 -3.00 21.31
N ASP A 124 8.59 -3.44 22.40
CA ASP A 124 8.55 -4.82 22.87
C ASP A 124 8.02 -5.82 21.83
N LYS A 125 7.08 -5.40 20.96
CA LYS A 125 6.49 -6.26 19.93
C LYS A 125 7.45 -6.60 18.79
N TYR A 126 8.51 -5.80 18.64
CA TYR A 126 9.50 -6.00 17.59
C TYR A 126 10.71 -6.80 18.09
N ILE A 127 10.82 -7.07 19.39
CA ILE A 127 11.90 -7.90 19.94
C ILE A 127 11.58 -9.37 19.68
N ILE A 128 12.44 -10.04 18.91
CA ILE A 128 12.28 -11.46 18.55
C ILE A 128 13.13 -12.39 19.42
N ASP A 129 14.21 -11.87 20.01
CA ASP A 129 15.07 -12.59 20.95
C ASP A 129 15.64 -11.63 22.01
N GLY A 130 15.89 -12.15 23.21
CA GLY A 130 16.35 -11.36 24.36
C GLY A 130 15.24 -10.58 25.09
N LYS A 131 15.64 -9.61 25.92
CA LYS A 131 14.71 -8.78 26.73
C LYS A 131 15.24 -7.37 26.86
N ILE A 132 14.32 -6.40 26.89
CA ILE A 132 14.65 -5.01 27.20
C ILE A 132 14.83 -4.90 28.72
N ASP A 133 16.06 -4.67 29.16
CA ASP A 133 16.37 -4.24 30.53
C ASP A 133 16.52 -2.72 30.54
N PHE A 134 15.64 -2.03 31.28
CA PHE A 134 15.62 -0.58 31.35
C PHE A 134 16.81 -0.01 32.15
N GLU A 135 17.42 -0.82 33.02
CA GLU A 135 18.55 -0.40 33.87
C GLU A 135 19.91 -0.70 33.21
N ASP A 136 19.96 -1.58 32.19
CA ASP A 136 21.20 -1.94 31.52
C ASP A 136 21.68 -0.84 30.56
N LYS A 137 22.50 0.06 31.09
CA LYS A 137 23.17 1.14 30.33
C LYS A 137 24.17 0.63 29.29
N LYS A 138 24.54 -0.65 29.31
CA LYS A 138 25.44 -1.25 28.31
C LYS A 138 24.70 -2.20 27.37
N GLY A 139 23.38 -2.31 27.50
CA GLY A 139 22.54 -3.09 26.61
C GLY A 139 22.41 -2.42 25.25
N VAL A 140 22.59 -3.20 24.18
CA VAL A 140 22.30 -2.77 22.81
C VAL A 140 21.31 -3.73 22.18
N LEU A 141 20.30 -3.16 21.51
CA LEU A 141 19.38 -3.90 20.69
C LEU A 141 19.85 -3.78 19.24
N ILE A 142 20.10 -4.91 18.59
CA ILE A 142 20.56 -4.96 17.21
C ILE A 142 19.44 -5.48 16.30
N GLY A 143 19.42 -5.02 15.06
CA GLY A 143 18.48 -5.55 14.08
C GLY A 143 18.79 -7.01 13.70
N ASN A 144 17.77 -7.76 13.32
CA ASN A 144 17.88 -9.18 12.98
C ASN A 144 18.84 -9.47 11.82
N GLU A 145 18.90 -8.59 10.82
CA GLU A 145 19.83 -8.77 9.70
C GLU A 145 21.27 -8.43 10.08
N LEU A 146 21.47 -7.43 10.93
CA LEU A 146 22.77 -7.13 11.51
C LEU A 146 23.26 -8.31 12.38
N ALA A 147 22.38 -8.91 13.19
CA ALA A 147 22.69 -10.09 13.98
C ALA A 147 23.10 -11.29 13.09
N LYS A 148 22.36 -11.56 12.01
CA LYS A 148 22.70 -12.62 11.05
C LYS A 148 24.00 -12.35 10.31
N ALA A 149 24.24 -11.11 9.90
CA ALA A 149 25.46 -10.73 9.17
C ALA A 149 26.71 -10.81 10.06
N THR A 150 26.59 -10.43 11.33
CA THR A 150 27.67 -10.53 12.32
C THR A 150 27.83 -11.93 12.91
N GLY A 151 26.76 -12.72 12.95
CA GLY A 151 26.68 -13.95 13.74
C GLY A 151 26.53 -13.70 15.25
N ALA A 152 26.23 -12.48 15.67
CA ALA A 152 26.06 -12.12 17.07
C ALA A 152 24.72 -12.65 17.62
N THR A 153 24.75 -13.10 18.87
CA THR A 153 23.60 -13.62 19.62
C THR A 153 23.40 -12.83 20.91
N VAL A 154 22.24 -12.99 21.54
CA VAL A 154 21.94 -12.33 22.82
C VAL A 154 22.95 -12.78 23.88
N GLY A 155 23.57 -11.80 24.56
CA GLY A 155 24.63 -11.99 25.55
C GLY A 155 26.04 -11.78 25.00
N ASP A 156 26.23 -11.72 23.69
CA ASP A 156 27.52 -11.42 23.09
C ASP A 156 27.92 -9.95 23.29
N LYS A 157 29.22 -9.69 23.17
CA LYS A 157 29.79 -8.34 23.27
C LYS A 157 30.09 -7.78 21.90
N ILE A 158 29.57 -6.60 21.61
CA ILE A 158 29.88 -5.85 20.40
C ILE A 158 30.56 -4.52 20.77
N LYS A 159 31.41 -4.06 19.87
CA LYS A 159 32.12 -2.80 20.01
C LYS A 159 31.43 -1.74 19.17
N LEU A 160 30.94 -0.68 19.81
CA LEU A 160 30.32 0.47 19.14
C LEU A 160 31.30 1.64 19.16
N ILE A 161 31.66 2.13 17.98
CA ILE A 161 32.53 3.28 17.79
C ILE A 161 31.70 4.40 17.16
N THR A 162 31.50 5.51 17.85
CA THR A 162 30.61 6.59 17.37
C THR A 162 31.39 7.64 16.59
N SER A 163 30.68 8.53 15.88
CA SER A 163 31.29 9.65 15.13
C SER A 163 32.09 10.62 16.03
N GLU A 164 31.81 10.63 17.32
CA GLU A 164 32.50 11.42 18.35
C GLU A 164 33.75 10.70 18.91
N GLU A 165 34.22 9.66 18.21
CA GLU A 165 35.38 8.82 18.56
C GLU A 165 35.24 8.09 19.91
N THR A 166 34.02 8.01 20.45
CA THR A 166 33.73 7.25 21.66
C THR A 166 33.68 5.76 21.35
N ASP A 167 34.47 4.99 22.11
CA ASP A 167 34.60 3.55 21.96
C ASP A 167 33.95 2.83 23.17
N LEU A 168 32.87 2.09 22.93
CA LEU A 168 32.12 1.37 23.95
C LEU A 168 31.96 -0.11 23.63
N GLU A 169 32.27 -0.94 24.63
CA GLU A 169 31.87 -2.35 24.65
C GLU A 169 30.45 -2.46 25.22
N MET A 170 29.54 -3.02 24.42
CA MET A 170 28.12 -3.18 24.73
C MET A 170 27.71 -4.64 24.66
N ASN A 171 26.76 -5.05 25.49
CA ASN A 171 26.21 -6.40 25.49
C ASN A 171 24.94 -6.43 24.63
N VAL A 172 24.84 -7.39 23.72
CA VAL A 172 23.63 -7.60 22.93
C VAL A 172 22.51 -8.05 23.86
N ALA A 173 21.62 -7.12 24.22
CA ALA A 173 20.53 -7.36 25.16
C ALA A 173 19.31 -7.99 24.47
N GLY A 174 19.17 -7.75 23.16
CA GLY A 174 18.09 -8.29 22.37
C GLY A 174 18.27 -8.03 20.88
N ILE A 175 17.47 -8.76 20.10
CA ILE A 175 17.42 -8.66 18.64
C ILE A 175 16.02 -8.20 18.26
N PHE A 176 15.92 -7.12 17.49
CA PHE A 176 14.65 -6.61 16.98
C PHE A 176 14.46 -6.92 15.49
N GLN A 177 13.20 -7.01 15.06
CA GLN A 177 12.80 -7.11 13.67
C GLN A 177 11.70 -6.10 13.38
N SER A 178 12.05 -5.03 12.68
CA SER A 178 11.14 -3.94 12.30
C SER A 178 10.26 -4.30 11.09
N GLY A 179 10.69 -5.29 10.30
CA GLY A 179 10.08 -5.61 9.01
C GLY A 179 10.49 -4.65 7.89
N PHE A 180 11.46 -3.75 8.15
CA PHE A 180 12.13 -2.93 7.15
C PHE A 180 13.62 -3.27 7.13
N TYR A 181 14.07 -3.88 6.04
CA TYR A 181 15.44 -4.40 5.91
C TYR A 181 16.51 -3.35 6.28
N GLU A 182 16.34 -2.11 5.84
CA GLU A 182 17.30 -1.03 6.10
C GLU A 182 17.49 -0.75 7.61
N TYR A 183 16.44 -0.87 8.41
CA TYR A 183 16.56 -0.73 9.87
C TYR A 183 17.14 -1.99 10.49
N ASP A 184 16.75 -3.16 10.00
CA ASP A 184 17.20 -4.43 10.56
C ASP A 184 18.69 -4.72 10.28
N ILE A 185 19.29 -4.07 9.26
CA ILE A 185 20.73 -4.19 8.94
C ILE A 185 21.58 -3.00 9.42
N ASN A 186 21.06 -1.77 9.36
CA ASN A 186 21.86 -0.55 9.59
C ASN A 186 21.46 0.24 10.85
N MET A 187 20.62 -0.29 11.75
CA MET A 187 20.21 0.42 12.97
C MET A 187 20.52 -0.38 14.24
N VAL A 188 20.99 0.34 15.27
CA VAL A 188 21.10 -0.17 16.64
C VAL A 188 20.39 0.77 17.61
N LEU A 189 19.72 0.20 18.61
CA LEU A 189 19.04 0.96 19.66
C LEU A 189 19.82 0.81 20.96
N ILE A 190 20.02 1.93 21.65
CA ILE A 190 20.69 1.98 22.95
C ILE A 190 19.86 2.80 23.94
N PRO A 191 20.08 2.66 25.26
CA PRO A 191 19.45 3.51 26.25
C PRO A 191 19.79 4.99 26.01
N LEU A 192 18.83 5.88 26.24
CA LEU A 192 19.00 7.33 26.10
C LEU A 192 20.20 7.84 26.90
N THR A 193 20.37 7.35 28.12
CA THR A 193 21.49 7.75 29.00
C THR A 193 22.85 7.39 28.41
N THR A 194 22.94 6.26 27.70
CA THR A 194 24.14 5.84 26.98
C THR A 194 24.37 6.71 25.76
N ALA A 195 23.31 7.04 25.03
CA ALA A 195 23.38 7.96 23.89
C ALA A 195 23.84 9.37 24.31
N GLN A 196 23.32 9.89 25.43
CA GLN A 196 23.75 11.16 26.01
C GLN A 196 25.23 11.18 26.38
N TYR A 197 25.73 10.06 26.91
CA TYR A 197 27.14 9.91 27.26
C TYR A 197 28.05 9.92 26.02
N ILE A 198 27.70 9.17 24.96
CA ILE A 198 28.55 9.08 23.75
C ILE A 198 28.58 10.38 22.94
N THR A 199 27.51 11.17 22.98
CA THR A 199 27.41 12.44 22.23
C THR A 199 27.80 13.66 23.07
N TYR A 200 28.24 13.47 24.33
CA TYR A 200 28.53 14.55 25.27
C TYR A 200 27.37 15.53 25.45
N SER A 201 26.13 15.00 25.45
CA SER A 201 24.89 15.78 25.50
C SER A 201 24.35 16.00 26.91
N ASP A 202 25.06 15.57 27.97
CA ASP A 202 24.60 15.68 29.37
C ASP A 202 23.12 15.29 29.52
N ASN A 203 22.30 16.08 30.22
CA ASN A 203 20.86 15.85 30.35
C ASN A 203 20.04 16.57 29.26
N THR A 204 20.52 16.58 28.03
CA THR A 204 19.81 17.15 26.87
C THR A 204 19.55 16.07 25.83
N VAL A 205 18.64 16.33 24.88
CA VAL A 205 18.34 15.41 23.78
C VAL A 205 18.39 16.14 22.45
N GLY A 206 18.80 15.43 21.39
CA GLY A 206 18.87 16.03 20.05
C GLY A 206 17.49 16.23 19.42
N ARG A 207 16.53 15.36 19.75
CA ARG A 207 15.18 15.34 19.14
C ARG A 207 14.11 14.88 20.12
N LEU A 208 12.88 15.32 19.90
CA LEU A 208 11.67 14.74 20.48
C LEU A 208 10.90 14.00 19.39
N SER A 209 10.71 12.70 19.61
CA SER A 209 10.00 11.79 18.74
C SER A 209 8.54 11.67 19.18
N VAL A 210 7.63 12.34 18.48
CA VAL A 210 6.20 12.33 18.80
C VAL A 210 5.50 11.19 18.07
N ARG A 211 4.79 10.35 18.83
CA ARG A 211 3.95 9.27 18.31
C ARG A 211 2.50 9.72 18.33
N LEU A 212 1.79 9.49 17.23
CA LEU A 212 0.36 9.77 17.10
C LEU A 212 -0.45 8.48 17.12
N ASP A 213 -1.73 8.58 17.43
CA ASP A 213 -2.69 7.47 17.30
C ASP A 213 -2.81 7.00 15.84
N ASN A 214 -2.78 7.96 14.90
CA ASN A 214 -2.81 7.72 13.48
C ASN A 214 -1.68 8.52 12.79
N PRO A 215 -0.75 7.86 12.07
CA PRO A 215 0.35 8.55 11.39
C PRO A 215 -0.11 9.53 10.30
N TYR A 216 -1.27 9.30 9.68
CA TYR A 216 -1.75 10.15 8.59
C TYR A 216 -2.23 11.54 9.08
N ASP A 217 -2.46 11.69 10.38
CA ASP A 217 -2.89 12.96 10.98
C ASP A 217 -1.71 13.89 11.29
N ALA A 218 -0.47 13.44 11.03
CA ALA A 218 0.75 14.18 11.33
C ALA A 218 0.76 15.60 10.73
N GLN A 219 0.29 15.75 9.49
CA GLN A 219 0.28 17.06 8.82
C GLN A 219 -0.72 18.04 9.43
N GLU A 220 -1.80 17.56 10.06
CA GLU A 220 -2.78 18.41 10.74
C GLU A 220 -2.31 18.74 12.16
N ILE A 221 -1.85 17.72 12.90
CA ILE A 221 -1.42 17.86 14.29
C ILE A 221 -0.15 18.70 14.42
N VAL A 222 0.70 18.76 13.38
CA VAL A 222 1.93 19.58 13.40
C VAL A 222 1.65 21.05 13.72
N PHE A 223 0.49 21.59 13.31
CA PHE A 223 0.12 22.99 13.58
C PHE A 223 -0.27 23.23 15.05
N ASP A 224 -0.82 22.22 15.73
CA ASP A 224 -1.09 22.29 17.17
C ASP A 224 0.21 22.17 17.97
N VAL A 225 1.11 21.28 17.54
CA VAL A 225 2.45 21.13 18.12
C VAL A 225 3.25 22.43 17.98
N ALA A 226 3.27 23.02 16.79
CA ALA A 226 3.99 24.27 16.51
C ALA A 226 3.50 25.44 17.37
N ARG A 227 2.20 25.52 17.69
CA ARG A 227 1.63 26.59 18.51
C ARG A 227 2.05 26.53 19.98
N LYS A 228 2.51 25.38 20.46
CA LYS A 228 2.99 25.18 21.83
C LYS A 228 4.50 25.33 21.98
N LEU A 229 5.23 25.36 20.86
CA LEU A 229 6.68 25.41 20.86
C LEU A 229 7.17 26.81 20.50
N PRO A 230 8.32 27.24 21.06
CA PRO A 230 9.02 28.42 20.58
C PRO A 230 9.39 28.31 19.09
N GLU A 231 9.44 29.43 18.38
CA GLU A 231 9.79 29.49 16.94
C GLU A 231 11.22 28.99 16.61
N THR A 232 12.05 28.77 17.62
CA THR A 232 13.42 28.24 17.47
C THR A 232 13.44 26.74 17.15
N TYR A 233 12.34 26.03 17.37
CA TYR A 233 12.24 24.60 17.10
C TYR A 233 11.83 24.32 15.65
N PHE A 234 12.54 23.38 15.03
CA PHE A 234 12.17 22.81 13.75
C PHE A 234 11.28 21.59 13.99
N ILE A 235 10.23 21.49 13.18
CA ILE A 235 9.26 20.41 13.26
C ILE A 235 9.13 19.82 11.86
N GLY A 236 9.24 18.50 11.76
CA GLY A 236 9.06 17.78 10.51
C GLY A 236 8.16 16.58 10.70
N THR A 237 7.41 16.23 9.66
CA THR A 237 6.56 15.02 9.68
C THR A 237 7.27 13.85 9.01
N TRP A 238 6.86 12.62 9.33
CA TRP A 238 7.35 11.42 8.63
C TRP A 238 7.08 11.49 7.12
N GLY A 239 5.99 12.14 6.70
CA GLY A 239 5.62 12.30 5.30
C GLY A 239 6.58 13.22 4.55
N GLU A 240 7.09 14.27 5.20
CA GLU A 240 8.12 15.16 4.65
C GLU A 240 9.46 14.44 4.53
N GLN A 241 9.85 13.70 5.57
CA GLN A 241 11.09 12.91 5.56
C GLN A 241 11.09 11.81 4.49
N ASN A 242 9.92 11.24 4.20
CA ASN A 242 9.74 10.17 3.22
C ASN A 242 9.07 10.63 1.93
N LYS A 243 9.16 11.93 1.60
CA LYS A 243 8.46 12.53 0.45
C LYS A 243 8.78 11.83 -0.87
N ALA A 244 10.03 11.42 -1.09
CA ALA A 244 10.44 10.71 -2.29
C ALA A 244 9.71 9.36 -2.44
N LEU A 245 9.60 8.60 -1.35
CA LEU A 245 8.88 7.33 -1.29
C LEU A 245 7.39 7.55 -1.51
N LEU A 246 6.76 8.50 -0.80
CA LEU A 246 5.32 8.78 -0.96
C LEU A 246 4.98 9.29 -2.38
N SER A 247 5.90 10.03 -3.00
CA SER A 247 5.76 10.45 -4.40
C SER A 247 5.86 9.27 -5.36
N ALA A 248 6.76 8.32 -5.11
CA ALA A 248 6.87 7.10 -5.89
C ALA A 248 5.58 6.25 -5.79
N LEU A 249 5.03 6.08 -4.59
CA LEU A 249 3.74 5.40 -4.39
C LEU A 249 2.59 6.09 -5.13
N THR A 250 2.58 7.43 -5.13
CA THR A 250 1.56 8.21 -5.85
C THR A 250 1.73 8.07 -7.38
N LEU A 251 2.98 8.06 -7.86
CA LEU A 251 3.29 7.83 -9.27
C LEU A 251 2.87 6.43 -9.72
N GLU A 252 3.12 5.41 -8.91
CA GLU A 252 2.65 4.04 -9.15
C GLU A 252 1.13 4.01 -9.32
N LYS A 253 0.37 4.62 -8.40
CA LYS A 253 -1.09 4.70 -8.51
C LYS A 253 -1.56 5.42 -9.77
N THR A 254 -0.81 6.44 -10.19
CA THR A 254 -1.08 7.18 -11.44
C THR A 254 -0.86 6.29 -12.67
N ILE A 255 0.23 5.50 -12.70
CA ILE A 255 0.50 4.53 -13.76
C ILE A 255 -0.61 3.47 -13.83
N MET A 256 -1.04 2.96 -12.68
CA MET A 256 -2.15 2.01 -12.58
C MET A 256 -3.45 2.56 -13.14
N LEU A 257 -3.74 3.85 -12.92
CA LEU A 257 -4.90 4.53 -13.51
C LEU A 257 -4.82 4.61 -15.04
N VAL A 258 -3.63 4.88 -15.60
CA VAL A 258 -3.41 4.91 -17.05
C VAL A 258 -3.61 3.51 -17.65
N VAL A 259 -3.00 2.49 -17.06
CA VAL A 259 -3.15 1.09 -17.50
C VAL A 259 -4.62 0.65 -17.41
N PHE A 260 -5.30 0.98 -16.32
CA PHE A 260 -6.74 0.76 -16.17
C PHE A 260 -7.54 1.38 -17.33
N SER A 261 -7.28 2.65 -17.63
CA SER A 261 -7.99 3.38 -18.68
C SER A 261 -7.82 2.69 -20.05
N LEU A 262 -6.61 2.24 -20.37
CA LEU A 262 -6.35 1.48 -21.60
C LEU A 262 -7.11 0.15 -21.65
N ILE A 263 -7.06 -0.62 -20.56
CA ILE A 263 -7.77 -1.90 -20.45
C ILE A 263 -9.29 -1.70 -20.59
N ALA A 264 -9.84 -0.66 -19.95
CA ALA A 264 -11.25 -0.33 -20.03
C ALA A 264 -11.67 0.01 -21.47
N ILE A 265 -10.87 0.82 -22.18
CA ILE A 265 -11.09 1.15 -23.60
C ILE A 265 -11.08 -0.11 -24.46
N VAL A 266 -10.10 -1.00 -24.28
CA VAL A 266 -10.01 -2.26 -25.03
C VAL A 266 -11.24 -3.14 -24.78
N ALA A 267 -11.68 -3.26 -23.52
CA ALA A 267 -12.89 -3.99 -23.17
C ALA A 267 -14.15 -3.39 -23.83
N GLY A 268 -14.25 -2.06 -23.85
CA GLY A 268 -15.31 -1.34 -24.57
C GLY A 268 -15.30 -1.63 -26.07
N PHE A 269 -14.13 -1.62 -26.72
CA PHE A 269 -14.01 -1.98 -28.14
C PHE A 269 -14.46 -3.42 -28.42
N LEU A 270 -14.15 -4.38 -27.55
CA LEU A 270 -14.60 -5.77 -27.74
C LEU A 270 -16.13 -5.89 -27.73
N ILE A 271 -16.80 -5.16 -26.83
CA ILE A 271 -18.27 -5.09 -26.79
C ILE A 271 -18.80 -4.40 -28.05
N TRP A 272 -18.20 -3.29 -28.45
CA TRP A 272 -18.58 -2.56 -29.66
C TRP A 272 -18.50 -3.44 -30.91
N ILE A 273 -17.38 -4.16 -31.11
CA ILE A 273 -17.18 -5.08 -32.23
C ILE A 273 -18.23 -6.21 -32.20
N THR A 274 -18.48 -6.77 -31.03
CA THR A 274 -19.40 -7.89 -30.85
C THR A 274 -20.83 -7.48 -31.13
N LEU A 275 -21.31 -6.38 -30.56
CA LEU A 275 -22.65 -5.86 -30.81
C LEU A 275 -22.82 -5.44 -32.28
N ASN A 276 -21.85 -4.75 -32.87
CA ASN A 276 -21.92 -4.35 -34.28
C ASN A 276 -21.98 -5.58 -35.22
N THR A 277 -21.28 -6.66 -34.87
CA THR A 277 -21.35 -7.94 -35.59
C THR A 277 -22.71 -8.60 -35.42
N LEU A 278 -23.25 -8.64 -34.19
CA LEU A 278 -24.59 -9.17 -33.91
C LEU A 278 -25.68 -8.40 -34.67
N VAL A 279 -25.59 -7.07 -34.72
CA VAL A 279 -26.52 -6.22 -35.49
C VAL A 279 -26.47 -6.58 -36.98
N ARG A 280 -25.27 -6.68 -37.57
CA ARG A 280 -25.11 -7.03 -38.99
C ARG A 280 -25.71 -8.39 -39.30
N GLU A 281 -25.42 -9.40 -38.49
CA GLU A 281 -25.94 -10.75 -38.68
C GLU A 281 -27.46 -10.85 -38.46
N LYS A 282 -28.02 -10.00 -37.59
CA LYS A 282 -29.45 -9.97 -37.24
C LYS A 282 -30.26 -8.94 -38.03
N THR A 283 -29.71 -8.39 -39.12
CA THR A 283 -30.40 -7.39 -39.96
C THR A 283 -31.78 -7.86 -40.44
N LYS A 284 -31.90 -9.12 -40.91
CA LYS A 284 -33.20 -9.69 -41.34
C LYS A 284 -34.18 -9.82 -40.18
N ASP A 285 -33.73 -10.34 -39.03
CA ASP A 285 -34.55 -10.47 -37.82
C ASP A 285 -35.05 -9.09 -37.33
N ILE A 286 -34.20 -8.06 -37.42
CA ILE A 286 -34.56 -6.66 -37.11
C ILE A 286 -35.66 -6.16 -38.06
N GLY A 287 -35.55 -6.42 -39.37
CA GLY A 287 -36.56 -6.06 -40.36
C GLY A 287 -37.92 -6.73 -40.10
N ILE A 288 -37.93 -8.02 -39.72
CA ILE A 288 -39.14 -8.74 -39.33
C ILE A 288 -39.75 -8.13 -38.07
N MET A 289 -38.96 -7.86 -37.04
CA MET A 289 -39.45 -7.22 -35.82
C MET A 289 -40.06 -5.83 -36.10
N ARG A 290 -39.44 -5.03 -36.98
CA ARG A 290 -39.99 -3.74 -37.43
C ARG A 290 -41.32 -3.89 -38.16
N ALA A 291 -41.45 -4.90 -39.04
CA ALA A 291 -42.70 -5.20 -39.74
C ALA A 291 -43.82 -5.66 -38.79
N MET A 292 -43.45 -6.36 -37.70
CA MET A 292 -44.37 -6.77 -36.63
C MET A 292 -44.76 -5.62 -35.66
N GLY A 293 -44.24 -4.41 -35.87
CA GLY A 293 -44.60 -3.22 -35.08
C GLY A 293 -43.62 -2.83 -33.97
N PHE A 294 -42.43 -3.44 -33.87
CA PHE A 294 -41.44 -3.00 -32.88
C PHE A 294 -40.95 -1.57 -33.17
N SER A 295 -40.99 -0.72 -32.15
CA SER A 295 -40.50 0.65 -32.25
C SER A 295 -38.96 0.68 -32.33
N LYS A 296 -38.39 1.77 -32.89
CA LYS A 296 -36.94 2.00 -32.90
C LYS A 296 -36.34 1.94 -31.48
N LYS A 297 -37.08 2.44 -30.48
CA LYS A 297 -36.67 2.41 -29.07
C LYS A 297 -36.58 0.98 -28.52
N ASN A 298 -37.54 0.11 -28.85
CA ASN A 298 -37.53 -1.29 -28.38
C ASN A 298 -36.34 -2.05 -28.99
N ILE A 299 -36.03 -1.82 -30.27
CA ILE A 299 -34.87 -2.44 -30.93
C ILE A 299 -33.57 -1.94 -30.32
N MET A 300 -33.43 -0.62 -30.11
CA MET A 300 -32.28 -0.07 -29.41
C MET A 300 -32.12 -0.69 -28.01
N LEU A 301 -33.23 -0.83 -27.27
CA LEU A 301 -33.22 -1.40 -25.93
C LEU A 301 -32.76 -2.87 -25.93
N ILE A 302 -33.12 -3.68 -26.93
CA ILE A 302 -32.64 -5.07 -27.06
C ILE A 302 -31.11 -5.10 -27.09
N PHE A 303 -30.47 -4.30 -27.96
CA PHE A 303 -29.01 -4.31 -28.11
C PHE A 303 -28.29 -3.63 -26.93
N LEU A 304 -28.89 -2.60 -26.31
CA LEU A 304 -28.37 -2.03 -25.06
C LEU A 304 -28.38 -3.07 -23.93
N ILE A 305 -29.47 -3.82 -23.77
CA ILE A 305 -29.57 -4.90 -22.79
C ILE A 305 -28.51 -5.97 -23.07
N GLN A 306 -28.25 -6.33 -24.32
CA GLN A 306 -27.19 -7.29 -24.66
C GLN A 306 -25.81 -6.81 -24.17
N GLY A 307 -25.46 -5.55 -24.47
CA GLY A 307 -24.21 -4.96 -24.02
C GLY A 307 -24.07 -4.95 -22.49
N ILE A 308 -25.14 -4.57 -21.81
CA ILE A 308 -25.22 -4.57 -20.34
C ILE A 308 -25.04 -5.98 -19.78
N ILE A 309 -25.73 -6.99 -20.33
CA ILE A 309 -25.61 -8.39 -19.87
C ILE A 309 -24.17 -8.90 -20.07
N LEU A 310 -23.58 -8.68 -21.24
CA LEU A 310 -22.20 -9.07 -21.54
C LEU A 310 -21.22 -8.44 -20.55
N GLY A 311 -21.35 -7.12 -20.32
CA GLY A 311 -20.51 -6.38 -19.40
C GLY A 311 -20.67 -6.81 -17.95
N ILE A 312 -21.90 -6.93 -17.46
CA ILE A 312 -22.18 -7.34 -16.08
C ILE A 312 -21.65 -8.75 -15.80
N ILE A 313 -21.85 -9.70 -16.72
CA ILE A 313 -21.33 -11.07 -16.55
C ILE A 313 -19.80 -11.03 -16.50
N GLY A 314 -19.15 -10.28 -17.39
CA GLY A 314 -17.69 -10.11 -17.38
C GLY A 314 -17.18 -9.51 -16.07
N ILE A 315 -17.84 -8.45 -15.58
CA ILE A 315 -17.49 -7.80 -14.31
C ILE A 315 -17.66 -8.77 -13.12
N ILE A 316 -18.80 -9.45 -13.01
CA ILE A 316 -19.07 -10.37 -11.90
C ILE A 316 -18.03 -11.50 -11.89
N LEU A 317 -17.77 -12.12 -13.05
CA LEU A 317 -16.74 -13.15 -13.15
C LEU A 317 -15.36 -12.60 -12.79
N GLY A 318 -15.05 -11.36 -13.18
CA GLY A 318 -13.76 -10.74 -12.92
C GLY A 318 -13.54 -10.50 -11.43
N ILE A 319 -14.58 -10.03 -10.73
CA ILE A 319 -14.57 -9.88 -9.28
C ILE A 319 -14.42 -11.23 -8.59
N ILE A 320 -15.21 -12.24 -8.97
CA ILE A 320 -15.15 -13.56 -8.34
C ILE A 320 -13.74 -14.17 -8.49
N VAL A 321 -13.19 -14.17 -9.70
CA VAL A 321 -11.85 -14.75 -9.94
C VAL A 321 -10.76 -13.92 -9.27
N SER A 322 -10.82 -12.59 -9.30
CA SER A 322 -9.82 -11.77 -8.60
C SER A 322 -9.82 -12.03 -7.10
N LEU A 323 -10.99 -12.17 -6.45
CA LEU A 323 -11.07 -12.52 -5.03
C LEU A 323 -10.50 -13.92 -4.76
N ILE A 324 -10.77 -14.90 -5.62
CA ILE A 324 -10.20 -16.25 -5.51
C ILE A 324 -8.68 -16.21 -5.65
N LEU A 325 -8.16 -15.47 -6.64
CA LEU A 325 -6.73 -15.32 -6.87
C LEU A 325 -6.04 -14.60 -5.71
N LEU A 326 -6.61 -13.51 -5.22
CA LEU A 326 -6.08 -12.79 -4.05
C LEU A 326 -6.08 -13.68 -2.80
N TYR A 327 -7.14 -14.46 -2.58
CA TYR A 327 -7.16 -15.45 -1.50
C TYR A 327 -6.06 -16.50 -1.68
N TYR A 328 -5.85 -16.99 -2.90
CA TYR A 328 -4.80 -17.97 -3.17
C TYR A 328 -3.40 -17.39 -2.93
N ILE A 329 -3.13 -16.19 -3.46
CA ILE A 329 -1.86 -15.48 -3.28
C ILE A 329 -1.58 -15.27 -1.79
N LYS A 330 -2.57 -14.79 -1.03
CA LYS A 330 -2.41 -14.53 0.41
C LYS A 330 -2.00 -15.77 1.21
N ASN A 331 -2.60 -16.92 0.90
CA ASN A 331 -2.45 -18.12 1.74
C ASN A 331 -1.40 -19.12 1.25
N TYR A 332 -1.08 -19.13 -0.05
CA TYR A 332 -0.26 -20.18 -0.66
C TYR A 332 0.98 -19.67 -1.41
N ALA A 333 1.10 -18.37 -1.68
CA ALA A 333 2.27 -17.84 -2.38
C ALA A 333 3.40 -17.38 -1.43
N VAL A 334 3.20 -17.46 -0.11
CA VAL A 334 4.17 -17.01 0.91
C VAL A 334 5.48 -17.81 0.82
N ASP A 335 5.42 -19.14 0.69
CA ASP A 335 6.61 -20.00 0.62
C ASP A 335 7.51 -19.72 -0.61
N LEU A 336 6.93 -19.17 -1.69
CA LEU A 336 7.67 -18.82 -2.90
C LEU A 336 8.40 -17.47 -2.80
N VAL A 337 7.92 -16.55 -1.97
CA VAL A 337 8.34 -15.13 -1.97
C VAL A 337 9.07 -14.72 -0.68
N SER A 338 8.82 -15.42 0.44
CA SER A 338 9.40 -15.12 1.76
C SER A 338 10.94 -15.15 1.78
N ASN A 339 11.56 -16.01 0.98
CA ASN A 339 13.02 -16.10 0.87
C ASN A 339 13.68 -14.92 0.15
N ILE A 340 12.91 -14.08 -0.56
CA ILE A 340 13.46 -13.03 -1.45
C ILE A 340 13.16 -11.62 -0.93
N TYR A 341 12.02 -11.39 -0.27
CA TYR A 341 11.51 -10.03 -0.03
C TYR A 341 11.39 -9.57 1.43
N TYR A 342 11.95 -10.29 2.40
CA TYR A 342 11.82 -9.90 3.83
C TYR A 342 10.37 -9.78 4.32
N LEU A 343 9.44 -10.46 3.64
CA LEU A 343 8.02 -10.44 3.94
C LEU A 343 7.65 -11.74 4.67
N LYS A 344 7.07 -11.60 5.87
CA LYS A 344 6.51 -12.73 6.63
C LYS A 344 5.26 -13.30 5.97
N ASP A 345 4.46 -12.42 5.36
CA ASP A 345 3.24 -12.74 4.62
C ASP A 345 3.17 -11.84 3.38
N ILE A 346 2.48 -12.27 2.32
CA ILE A 346 2.19 -11.38 1.18
C ILE A 346 1.04 -10.46 1.59
N PRO A 347 1.30 -9.14 1.77
CA PRO A 347 0.27 -8.23 2.20
C PRO A 347 -0.69 -8.00 1.03
N ILE A 348 -1.99 -8.17 1.30
CA ILE A 348 -3.06 -7.90 0.33
C ILE A 348 -4.09 -7.01 1.03
N GLU A 349 -4.36 -5.86 0.44
CA GLU A 349 -5.33 -4.89 0.94
C GLU A 349 -6.41 -4.64 -0.12
N ILE A 350 -7.66 -5.00 0.18
CA ILE A 350 -8.79 -4.84 -0.73
C ILE A 350 -9.60 -3.60 -0.34
N SER A 351 -9.59 -2.59 -1.21
CA SER A 351 -10.40 -1.38 -1.05
C SER A 351 -11.73 -1.52 -1.79
N LEU A 352 -12.84 -1.64 -1.04
CA LEU A 352 -14.19 -1.67 -1.63
C LEU A 352 -14.49 -0.40 -2.44
N LYS A 353 -13.94 0.75 -2.02
CA LYS A 353 -14.07 2.02 -2.72
C LYS A 353 -13.42 1.94 -4.11
N GLU A 354 -12.21 1.39 -4.21
CA GLU A 354 -11.52 1.23 -5.48
C GLU A 354 -12.22 0.24 -6.40
N ILE A 355 -12.67 -0.91 -5.86
CA ILE A 355 -13.47 -1.87 -6.63
C ILE A 355 -14.72 -1.20 -7.18
N ALA A 356 -15.44 -0.42 -6.36
CA ALA A 356 -16.63 0.30 -6.80
C ALA A 356 -16.32 1.31 -7.92
N ILE A 357 -15.20 2.04 -7.83
CA ILE A 357 -14.75 2.97 -8.87
C ILE A 357 -14.44 2.21 -10.18
N ILE A 358 -13.69 1.11 -10.10
CA ILE A 358 -13.34 0.28 -11.28
C ILE A 358 -14.61 -0.25 -11.94
N VAL A 359 -15.51 -0.84 -11.16
CA VAL A 359 -16.78 -1.39 -11.65
C VAL A 359 -17.65 -0.30 -12.27
N GLY A 360 -17.81 0.84 -11.59
CA GLY A 360 -18.60 1.96 -12.07
C GLY A 360 -18.06 2.55 -13.37
N ALA A 361 -16.76 2.82 -13.43
CA ALA A 361 -16.12 3.35 -14.62
C ALA A 361 -16.16 2.34 -15.79
N ASN A 362 -15.93 1.06 -15.54
CA ASN A 362 -16.03 0.04 -16.59
C ASN A 362 -17.47 -0.10 -17.10
N PHE A 363 -18.46 -0.05 -16.20
CA PHE A 363 -19.88 -0.03 -16.57
C PHE A 363 -20.24 1.17 -17.46
N ILE A 364 -19.71 2.36 -17.17
CA ILE A 364 -19.88 3.54 -18.03
C ILE A 364 -19.30 3.29 -19.42
N VAL A 365 -18.09 2.72 -19.51
CA VAL A 365 -17.46 2.40 -20.81
C VAL A 365 -18.31 1.37 -21.58
N ILE A 366 -18.80 0.32 -20.91
CA ILE A 366 -19.70 -0.68 -21.49
C ILE A 366 -20.96 -0.02 -22.08
N LEU A 367 -21.59 0.89 -21.33
CA LEU A 367 -22.77 1.62 -21.80
C LEU A 367 -22.45 2.44 -23.05
N ILE A 368 -21.38 3.23 -23.02
CA ILE A 368 -20.94 4.06 -24.15
C ILE A 368 -20.68 3.20 -25.39
N SER A 369 -19.93 2.11 -25.23
CA SER A 369 -19.61 1.19 -26.32
C SER A 369 -20.84 0.49 -26.90
N SER A 370 -21.90 0.33 -26.12
CA SER A 370 -23.14 -0.33 -26.53
C SER A 370 -24.14 0.61 -27.23
N ILE A 371 -24.07 1.92 -26.96
CA ILE A 371 -25.02 2.91 -27.50
C ILE A 371 -24.94 2.99 -29.03
N PHE A 372 -23.74 3.08 -29.60
CA PHE A 372 -23.60 3.28 -31.05
C PHE A 372 -24.15 2.09 -31.87
N PRO A 373 -23.78 0.82 -31.60
CA PRO A 373 -24.36 -0.32 -32.30
C PRO A 373 -25.87 -0.44 -32.10
N ALA A 374 -26.38 -0.19 -30.90
CA ALA A 374 -27.81 -0.23 -30.60
C ALA A 374 -28.59 0.83 -31.37
N TYR A 375 -28.06 2.03 -31.46
CA TYR A 375 -28.63 3.11 -32.26
C TYR A 375 -28.63 2.79 -33.75
N ARG A 376 -27.54 2.20 -34.26
CA ARG A 376 -27.44 1.76 -35.66
C ARG A 376 -28.51 0.69 -35.97
N ALA A 377 -28.69 -0.28 -35.08
CA ALA A 377 -29.70 -1.32 -35.23
C ALA A 377 -31.12 -0.76 -35.33
N ALA A 378 -31.43 0.25 -34.51
CA ALA A 378 -32.73 0.91 -34.48
C ALA A 378 -33.06 1.73 -35.75
N ARG A 379 -32.04 2.06 -36.56
CA ARG A 379 -32.19 2.85 -37.79
C ARG A 379 -32.22 2.02 -39.08
N LEU A 380 -32.05 0.70 -39.01
CA LEU A 380 -32.18 -0.17 -40.19
C LEU A 380 -33.62 -0.11 -40.73
N GLU A 381 -33.78 0.24 -42.00
CA GLU A 381 -35.08 0.34 -42.65
C GLU A 381 -35.52 -0.98 -43.31
N ASN A 382 -36.84 -1.18 -43.39
CA ASN A 382 -37.46 -2.43 -43.85
C ASN A 382 -37.05 -2.84 -45.27
N VAL A 383 -36.78 -1.86 -46.15
CA VAL A 383 -36.44 -2.12 -47.56
C VAL A 383 -34.99 -2.60 -47.70
N GLU A 384 -34.06 -2.11 -46.88
CA GLU A 384 -32.67 -2.57 -46.90
C GLU A 384 -32.52 -3.97 -46.30
N ALA A 385 -33.29 -4.29 -45.25
CA ALA A 385 -33.19 -5.58 -44.56
C ALA A 385 -33.70 -6.79 -45.36
N LEU A 386 -34.60 -6.57 -46.34
CA LEU A 386 -35.20 -7.61 -47.18
C LEU A 386 -34.62 -7.67 -48.60
N ARG A 387 -33.76 -6.71 -48.98
CA ARG A 387 -33.17 -6.59 -50.33
C ARG A 387 -31.78 -7.24 -50.45
N TYR A 388 -31.18 -7.70 -49.35
CA TYR A 388 -29.99 -8.55 -49.39
C TYR A 388 -30.38 -10.00 -49.72
N GLU A 389 -30.81 -10.22 -50.96
CA GLU A 389 -30.73 -11.47 -51.73
C GLU A 389 -30.22 -11.14 -53.13
#